data_AF-A0A182SRZ4-F1
#
_entry.id   AF-A0A182SRZ4-F1
#
_cell.length_a   1.000
_cell.length_b   1.000
_cell.length_c   1.000
_cell.angle_alpha   90.00
_cell.angle_beta   90.00
_cell.angle_gamma   90.00
#
_symmetry.space_group_name_H-M   'P 1'
#
loop_
_entity.id
_entity.type
_entity.pdbx_description
1 polymer ?
#
loop_
_entity_poly.entity_id
_entity_poly.type
_entity_poly.pdbx_seq_one_letter_code
_entity_poly.pdbx_strand_id
1 'polypeptide(L)'
;MRIEPQALTTSLTQIAAFQLLVRGCPNEQHNLTITWDVEEVINISPSSIATNGCNDTNFSVQVSASQQGRFIIRPIIISSAPLDDDNGRLFVQLKVAKYRPLIIISMLIGWAYTVCWTIGDYFQAWTSYRRKSVVGLSFDFLYLNIVGNCCYATFNVVLFASAFVEAEYFRRHPFGLNPVVPNDVGYAVHAVFGNLVLIAQCWLYQSGGNVVSTAVKLLISGYVMVVAVFCTLTIVQQMHWLDFLYILSYVKLSTNLIKYIPQVFMNYQRKSTEGFAISNRLLDMAG
;
A
#
# COMPACT_ATOMS: atom_id res chain seq x y z
N MET A 1 -16.43 -21.14 1.46
CA MET A 1 -15.08 -21.75 1.38
C MET A 1 -14.02 -20.65 1.42
N ARG A 2 -12.77 -20.93 1.77
CA ARG A 2 -11.68 -19.94 1.80
C ARG A 2 -10.36 -20.56 1.34
N ILE A 3 -9.53 -19.80 0.62
CA ILE A 3 -8.18 -20.23 0.24
C ILE A 3 -7.14 -19.35 0.94
N GLU A 4 -6.15 -19.98 1.57
CA GLU A 4 -5.05 -19.29 2.26
C GLU A 4 -3.69 -19.97 1.98
N PRO A 5 -2.64 -19.20 1.60
CA PRO A 5 -2.66 -17.80 1.20
C PRO A 5 -3.21 -17.59 -0.22
N GLN A 6 -3.83 -16.44 -0.48
CA GLN A 6 -4.34 -16.07 -1.82
C GLN A 6 -3.23 -15.69 -2.82
N ALA A 7 -2.00 -15.48 -2.35
CA ALA A 7 -0.85 -15.15 -3.16
C ALA A 7 0.33 -16.06 -2.80
N LEU A 8 0.89 -16.71 -3.81
CA LEU A 8 2.08 -17.54 -3.70
C LEU A 8 3.17 -17.00 -4.63
N THR A 9 4.40 -16.98 -4.14
CA THR A 9 5.58 -16.67 -4.97
C THR A 9 6.51 -17.88 -4.95
N THR A 10 6.80 -18.45 -6.12
CA THR A 10 7.65 -19.64 -6.27
C THR A 10 8.67 -19.45 -7.39
N SER A 11 9.66 -20.34 -7.43
CA SER A 11 10.59 -20.45 -8.56
C SER A 11 10.08 -21.46 -9.58
N LEU A 12 10.62 -21.44 -10.81
CA LEU A 12 10.37 -22.49 -11.79
C LEU A 12 10.54 -23.89 -11.18
N THR A 13 9.61 -24.79 -11.49
CA THR A 13 9.57 -26.21 -11.05
C THR A 13 9.57 -26.46 -9.53
N GLN A 14 9.53 -25.42 -8.69
CA GLN A 14 9.37 -25.58 -7.25
C GLN A 14 7.90 -25.69 -6.86
N ILE A 15 7.62 -26.66 -5.99
CA ILE A 15 6.29 -26.90 -5.44
C ILE A 15 6.01 -25.86 -4.36
N ALA A 16 4.90 -25.14 -4.52
CA ALA A 16 4.27 -24.34 -3.49
C ALA A 16 2.96 -25.01 -3.05
N ALA A 17 2.45 -24.68 -1.87
CA ALA A 17 1.19 -25.22 -1.39
C ALA A 17 0.28 -24.12 -0.86
N PHE A 18 -1.02 -24.26 -1.08
CA PHE A 18 -2.06 -23.46 -0.42
C PHE A 18 -3.07 -24.39 0.25
N GLN A 19 -3.78 -23.85 1.24
CA GLN A 19 -4.83 -24.55 1.96
C GLN A 19 -6.19 -24.11 1.42
N LEU A 20 -7.03 -25.08 1.10
CA LEU A 20 -8.45 -24.88 0.79
C LEU A 20 -9.27 -25.27 2.03
N LEU A 21 -9.86 -24.28 2.68
CA LEU A 21 -10.80 -24.46 3.78
C LEU A 21 -12.23 -24.56 3.25
N VAL A 22 -12.85 -25.70 3.48
CA VAL A 22 -14.29 -25.91 3.27
C VAL A 22 -14.95 -25.86 4.64
N ARG A 23 -15.79 -24.84 4.86
CA ARG A 23 -16.61 -24.73 6.08
C ARG A 23 -17.94 -25.45 5.89
N GLY A 24 -18.44 -26.04 6.96
CA GLY A 24 -19.58 -26.93 6.90
C GLY A 24 -20.86 -26.32 6.31
N CYS A 25 -21.64 -27.15 5.64
CA CYS A 25 -22.92 -26.81 5.01
C CYS A 25 -24.06 -27.20 5.99
N PRO A 26 -25.16 -26.43 6.08
CA PRO A 26 -26.23 -26.70 7.05
C PRO A 26 -26.94 -28.05 6.88
N ASN A 27 -26.85 -28.68 5.70
CA ASN A 27 -27.52 -29.94 5.38
C ASN A 27 -26.48 -31.03 5.04
N GLU A 28 -26.49 -32.13 5.80
CA GLU A 28 -25.48 -33.21 5.84
C GLU A 28 -25.37 -34.10 4.58
N GLN A 29 -25.90 -33.70 3.42
CA GLN A 29 -26.02 -34.59 2.24
C GLN A 29 -25.53 -34.00 0.91
N HIS A 30 -24.71 -32.95 0.93
CA HIS A 30 -24.16 -32.40 -0.31
C HIS A 30 -22.83 -33.05 -0.68
N ASN A 31 -22.82 -33.73 -1.84
CA ASN A 31 -21.58 -34.15 -2.49
C ASN A 31 -20.98 -32.95 -3.22
N LEU A 32 -19.72 -32.66 -2.91
CA LEU A 32 -18.98 -31.54 -3.48
C LEU A 32 -17.74 -32.06 -4.20
N THR A 33 -17.64 -31.77 -5.49
CA THR A 33 -16.44 -32.05 -6.29
C THR A 33 -15.80 -30.74 -6.70
N ILE A 34 -14.53 -30.57 -6.35
CA ILE A 34 -13.73 -29.39 -6.66
C ILE A 34 -12.69 -29.79 -7.70
N THR A 35 -12.70 -29.13 -8.85
CA THR A 35 -11.65 -29.21 -9.86
C THR A 35 -11.00 -27.83 -10.03
N TRP A 36 -10.01 -27.71 -10.91
CA TRP A 36 -9.23 -26.48 -11.06
C TRP A 36 -9.26 -25.99 -12.50
N ASP A 37 -9.52 -24.70 -12.68
CA ASP A 37 -9.25 -23.96 -13.92
C ASP A 37 -7.81 -23.46 -13.86
N VAL A 38 -6.94 -24.13 -14.61
CA VAL A 38 -5.49 -23.89 -14.65
C VAL A 38 -5.00 -23.88 -16.09
N GLU A 39 -4.02 -23.02 -16.38
CA GLU A 39 -3.31 -23.05 -17.66
C GLU A 39 -2.45 -24.32 -17.78
N GLU A 40 -2.23 -24.81 -19.00
CA GLU A 40 -1.48 -26.06 -19.29
C GLU A 40 -0.07 -26.09 -18.68
N VAL A 41 0.49 -24.92 -18.39
CA VAL A 41 1.82 -24.77 -17.80
C VAL A 41 1.86 -25.05 -16.29
N ILE A 42 0.72 -25.25 -15.63
CA ILE A 42 0.57 -25.41 -14.19
C ILE A 42 0.22 -26.87 -13.84
N ASN A 43 1.02 -27.48 -12.98
CA ASN A 43 0.75 -28.79 -12.39
C ASN A 43 0.18 -28.62 -10.98
N ILE A 44 -1.04 -29.13 -10.76
CA ILE A 44 -1.75 -29.07 -9.49
C ILE A 44 -2.05 -30.47 -8.96
N SER A 45 -1.77 -30.72 -7.68
CA SER A 45 -2.07 -31.98 -6.99
C SER A 45 -2.71 -31.72 -5.62
N PRO A 46 -3.87 -32.32 -5.29
CA PRO A 46 -4.67 -33.22 -6.12
C PRO A 46 -5.44 -32.50 -7.24
N SER A 47 -5.64 -33.18 -8.39
CA SER A 47 -6.33 -32.62 -9.56
C SER A 47 -7.85 -32.49 -9.37
N SER A 48 -8.42 -33.27 -8.46
CA SER A 48 -9.80 -33.09 -7.99
C SER A 48 -9.92 -33.48 -6.52
N ILE A 49 -10.83 -32.83 -5.82
CA ILE A 49 -11.15 -33.11 -4.42
C ILE A 49 -12.65 -33.43 -4.37
N ALA A 50 -12.99 -34.64 -3.94
CA ALA A 50 -14.36 -35.04 -3.68
C ALA A 50 -14.56 -35.17 -2.16
N THR A 51 -15.58 -34.50 -1.62
CA THR A 51 -15.98 -34.66 -0.21
C THR A 51 -17.46 -35.03 -0.13
N ASN A 52 -17.73 -36.02 0.72
CA ASN A 52 -19.07 -36.49 1.06
C ASN A 52 -19.47 -35.84 2.38
N GLY A 53 -20.41 -34.91 2.33
CA GLY A 53 -20.72 -34.05 3.48
C GLY A 53 -19.71 -32.92 3.62
N CYS A 54 -20.21 -31.73 3.98
CA CYS A 54 -19.39 -30.57 4.28
C CYS A 54 -19.08 -30.60 5.79
N ASN A 55 -18.12 -31.41 6.23
CA ASN A 55 -17.48 -31.17 7.52
C ASN A 55 -16.39 -30.12 7.33
N ASP A 56 -16.07 -29.37 8.40
CA ASP A 56 -14.94 -28.43 8.39
C ASP A 56 -13.66 -29.20 8.03
N THR A 57 -13.20 -29.02 6.79
CA THR A 57 -12.11 -29.80 6.20
C THR A 57 -11.11 -28.88 5.52
N ASN A 58 -9.83 -29.17 5.76
CA ASN A 58 -8.71 -28.44 5.18
C ASN A 58 -7.99 -29.35 4.19
N PHE A 59 -7.95 -28.94 2.92
CA PHE A 59 -7.24 -29.65 1.87
C PHE A 59 -5.96 -28.90 1.52
N SER A 60 -4.82 -29.58 1.61
CA SER A 60 -3.54 -29.03 1.15
C SER A 60 -3.38 -29.30 -0.34
N VAL A 61 -3.29 -28.24 -1.14
CA VAL A 61 -3.16 -28.31 -2.59
C VAL A 61 -1.77 -27.84 -2.99
N GLN A 62 -1.03 -28.71 -3.64
CA GLN A 62 0.30 -28.44 -4.16
C GLN A 62 0.22 -27.94 -5.60
N VAL A 63 1.04 -26.94 -5.92
CA VAL A 63 1.10 -26.32 -7.23
C VAL A 63 2.54 -26.10 -7.65
N SER A 64 2.83 -26.36 -8.93
CA SER A 64 4.10 -26.03 -9.57
C SER A 64 3.83 -25.50 -10.98
N ALA A 65 4.76 -24.73 -11.52
CA ALA A 65 4.64 -24.17 -12.86
C ALA A 65 5.92 -24.41 -13.66
N SER A 66 5.72 -24.73 -14.94
CA SER A 66 6.79 -24.97 -15.91
C SER A 66 7.32 -23.69 -16.57
N GLN A 67 6.55 -22.60 -16.51
CA GLN A 67 6.91 -21.30 -17.09
C GLN A 67 6.87 -20.16 -16.07
N GLN A 68 7.64 -19.10 -16.34
CA GLN A 68 7.63 -17.87 -15.54
C GLN A 68 6.39 -17.05 -15.88
N GLY A 69 5.79 -16.39 -14.89
CA GLY A 69 4.59 -15.59 -15.13
C GLY A 69 3.77 -15.31 -13.89
N ARG A 70 2.62 -14.67 -14.10
CA ARG A 70 1.58 -14.48 -13.11
C ARG A 70 0.39 -15.31 -13.55
N PHE A 71 0.07 -16.33 -12.78
CA PHE A 71 -1.03 -17.25 -13.06
C PHE A 71 -2.13 -17.09 -12.03
N ILE A 72 -3.37 -17.32 -12.44
CA ILE A 72 -4.54 -17.30 -11.57
C ILE A 72 -5.16 -18.69 -11.61
N ILE A 73 -5.28 -19.32 -10.45
CA ILE A 73 -5.84 -20.65 -10.28
C ILE A 73 -7.22 -20.49 -9.66
N ARG A 74 -8.25 -21.02 -10.30
CA ARG A 74 -9.63 -20.92 -9.79
C ARG A 74 -10.18 -22.33 -9.51
N PRO A 75 -10.83 -22.57 -8.38
CA PRO A 75 -11.58 -23.81 -8.20
C PRO A 75 -12.88 -23.75 -9.00
N ILE A 76 -13.15 -24.82 -9.74
CA ILE A 76 -14.45 -25.09 -10.34
C ILE A 76 -15.19 -26.01 -9.36
N ILE A 77 -16.30 -25.52 -8.83
CA ILE A 77 -17.10 -26.26 -7.83
C ILE A 77 -18.30 -26.89 -8.53
N ILE A 78 -18.38 -28.21 -8.47
CA ILE A 78 -19.49 -28.99 -8.98
C ILE A 78 -20.27 -29.52 -7.75
N SER A 79 -21.49 -29.00 -7.58
CA SER A 79 -22.38 -29.32 -6.45
C SER A 79 -23.71 -29.86 -6.96
N SER A 80 -24.33 -30.73 -6.17
CA SER A 80 -25.67 -31.28 -6.41
C SER A 80 -26.82 -30.30 -6.11
N ALA A 81 -26.53 -29.18 -5.44
CA ALA A 81 -27.48 -28.12 -5.11
C ALA A 81 -26.88 -26.73 -5.42
N PRO A 82 -27.71 -25.71 -5.72
CA PRO A 82 -27.25 -24.34 -5.92
C PRO A 82 -26.57 -23.85 -4.64
N LEU A 83 -25.30 -23.50 -4.75
CA LEU A 83 -24.54 -22.86 -3.69
C LEU A 83 -24.93 -21.38 -3.64
N ASP A 84 -25.12 -20.84 -2.44
CA ASP A 84 -25.34 -19.41 -2.24
C ASP A 84 -24.09 -18.65 -2.75
N ASP A 85 -24.32 -17.55 -3.46
CA ASP A 85 -23.33 -16.80 -4.26
C ASP A 85 -22.26 -16.06 -3.42
N ASP A 86 -22.10 -16.44 -2.15
CA ASP A 86 -21.05 -15.94 -1.26
C ASP A 86 -19.72 -16.69 -1.48
N ASN A 87 -19.40 -16.97 -2.76
CA ASN A 87 -18.11 -17.47 -3.22
C ASN A 87 -17.08 -16.32 -3.21
N GLY A 88 -16.87 -15.73 -2.03
CA GLY A 88 -15.90 -14.69 -1.80
C GLY A 88 -14.50 -15.11 -2.25
N ARG A 89 -14.12 -14.68 -3.46
CA ARG A 89 -12.74 -14.67 -3.99
C ARG A 89 -11.99 -15.99 -3.83
N LEU A 90 -12.55 -17.06 -4.37
CA LEU A 90 -11.86 -18.35 -4.50
C LEU A 90 -10.89 -18.30 -5.69
N PHE A 91 -9.69 -17.79 -5.46
CA PHE A 91 -8.59 -17.92 -6.40
C PHE A 91 -7.25 -17.94 -5.66
N VAL A 92 -6.23 -18.44 -6.34
CA VAL A 92 -4.83 -18.32 -5.92
C VAL A 92 -4.06 -17.65 -7.04
N GLN A 93 -3.35 -16.58 -6.69
CA GLN A 93 -2.41 -15.95 -7.60
C GLN A 93 -1.03 -16.56 -7.39
N LEU A 94 -0.53 -17.26 -8.40
CA LEU A 94 0.83 -17.83 -8.41
C LEU A 94 1.76 -16.93 -9.22
N LYS A 95 2.72 -16.28 -8.56
CA LYS A 95 3.83 -15.57 -9.20
C LYS A 95 5.02 -16.52 -9.30
N VAL A 96 5.46 -16.82 -10.52
CA VAL A 96 6.57 -17.74 -10.80
C VAL A 96 7.73 -16.94 -11.36
N ALA A 97 8.82 -16.86 -10.60
CA ALA A 97 10.04 -16.21 -11.04
C ALA A 97 11.02 -17.23 -11.62
N LYS A 98 11.68 -16.87 -12.72
CA LYS A 98 12.81 -17.65 -13.26
C LYS A 98 14.05 -17.57 -12.38
N TYR A 99 14.30 -16.42 -11.77
CA TYR A 99 15.47 -16.19 -10.91
C TYR A 99 15.05 -15.84 -9.48
N ARG A 100 15.25 -16.79 -8.56
CA ARG A 100 15.02 -16.57 -7.12
C ARG A 100 15.81 -15.38 -6.54
N PRO A 101 17.05 -15.09 -6.96
CA PRO A 101 17.76 -13.90 -6.49
C PRO A 101 17.02 -12.59 -6.78
N LEU A 102 16.28 -12.48 -7.89
CA LEU A 102 15.51 -11.27 -8.20
C LEU A 102 14.38 -11.01 -7.20
N ILE A 103 13.74 -12.07 -6.68
CA ILE A 103 12.72 -11.93 -5.63
C ILE A 103 13.36 -11.38 -4.36
N ILE A 104 14.51 -11.94 -3.97
CA ILE A 104 15.24 -11.51 -2.77
C ILE A 104 15.70 -10.06 -2.94
N ILE A 105 16.27 -9.70 -4.09
CA ILE A 105 16.69 -8.33 -4.40
C ILE A 105 15.50 -7.37 -4.36
N SER A 106 14.36 -7.72 -4.96
CA SER A 106 13.15 -6.89 -4.92
C SER A 106 12.66 -6.67 -3.49
N MET A 107 12.69 -7.71 -2.64
CA MET A 107 12.34 -7.59 -1.22
C MET A 107 13.34 -6.72 -0.45
N LEU A 108 14.64 -6.89 -0.69
CA LEU A 108 15.70 -6.09 -0.05
C LEU A 108 15.61 -4.62 -0.43
N ILE A 109 15.40 -4.31 -1.72
CA ILE A 109 15.14 -2.95 -2.20
C ILE A 109 13.90 -2.37 -1.50
N GLY A 110 12.85 -3.20 -1.34
CA GLY A 110 11.65 -2.91 -0.57
C GLY A 110 11.90 -2.31 0.81
N TRP A 111 12.66 -3.04 1.62
CA TRP A 111 13.01 -2.60 2.97
C TRP A 111 14.06 -1.49 2.98
N ALA A 112 14.99 -1.50 2.01
CA ALA A 112 16.03 -0.48 1.92
C ALA A 112 15.46 0.92 1.70
N TYR A 113 14.49 1.11 0.78
CA TYR A 113 13.87 2.42 0.58
C TYR A 113 13.15 2.90 1.86
N THR A 114 12.49 1.99 2.57
CA THR A 114 11.76 2.30 3.81
C THR A 114 12.72 2.82 4.88
N VAL A 115 13.88 2.18 5.00
CA VAL A 115 14.95 2.59 5.92
C VAL A 115 15.59 3.89 5.48
N CYS A 116 15.90 4.06 4.19
CA CYS A 116 16.48 5.28 3.64
C CYS A 116 15.60 6.50 3.92
N TRP A 117 14.31 6.43 3.58
CA TRP A 117 13.39 7.54 3.84
C TRP A 117 13.23 7.83 5.33
N THR A 118 13.10 6.80 6.17
CA THR A 118 13.00 6.93 7.64
C THR A 118 14.23 7.64 8.24
N ILE A 119 15.43 7.19 7.86
CA ILE A 119 16.69 7.81 8.32
C ILE A 119 16.83 9.23 7.78
N GLY A 120 16.41 9.46 6.53
CA GLY A 120 16.41 10.78 5.88
C GLY A 120 15.69 11.82 6.73
N ASP A 121 14.46 11.52 7.16
CA ASP A 121 13.65 12.43 7.97
C ASP A 121 14.36 12.85 9.27
N TYR A 122 15.08 11.94 9.92
CA TYR A 122 15.84 12.25 11.14
C TYR A 122 17.02 13.20 10.89
N PHE A 123 17.68 13.16 9.73
CA PHE A 123 18.78 14.07 9.44
C PHE A 123 18.34 15.52 9.49
N GLN A 124 17.19 15.86 8.92
CA GLN A 124 16.67 17.24 8.96
C GLN A 124 16.31 17.66 10.39
N ALA A 125 15.68 16.78 11.16
CA ALA A 125 15.33 17.04 12.55
C ALA A 125 16.58 17.24 13.42
N TRP A 126 17.62 16.43 13.19
CA TRP A 126 18.90 16.52 13.87
C TRP A 126 19.65 17.81 13.53
N THR A 127 19.72 18.19 12.25
CA THR A 127 20.36 19.44 11.84
C THR A 127 19.70 20.65 12.49
N SER A 128 18.36 20.68 12.52
CA SER A 128 17.58 21.74 13.16
C SER A 128 17.82 21.78 14.68
N TYR A 129 17.87 20.61 15.32
CA TYR A 129 18.19 20.46 16.75
C TYR A 129 19.60 20.95 17.10
N ARG A 130 20.62 20.56 16.32
CA ARG A 130 22.03 20.94 16.54
C ARG A 130 22.25 22.43 16.35
N ARG A 131 21.65 23.03 15.34
CA ARG A 131 21.80 24.46 15.04
C ARG A 131 20.91 25.34 15.94
N LYS A 132 19.93 24.76 16.64
CA LYS A 132 18.86 25.48 17.35
C LYS A 132 18.19 26.55 16.48
N SER A 133 18.15 26.27 15.18
CA SER A 133 17.72 27.20 14.14
C SER A 133 17.15 26.39 12.97
N VAL A 134 15.99 26.81 12.50
CA VAL A 134 15.34 26.28 11.29
C VAL A 134 15.56 27.20 10.09
N VAL A 135 16.47 28.18 10.21
CA VAL A 135 16.85 29.05 9.09
C VAL A 135 17.48 28.19 7.99
N GLY A 136 16.78 28.14 6.86
CA GLY A 136 17.12 27.36 5.68
C GLY A 136 16.20 26.20 5.35
N LEU A 137 15.30 25.83 6.25
CA LEU A 137 14.19 24.94 5.96
C LEU A 137 12.98 25.78 5.53
N SER A 138 12.51 25.62 4.29
CA SER A 138 11.32 26.33 3.80
C SER A 138 10.07 25.86 4.52
N PHE A 139 9.32 26.79 5.13
CA PHE A 139 8.05 26.44 5.78
C PHE A 139 7.03 26.01 4.73
N ASP A 140 7.03 26.64 3.56
CA ASP A 140 6.22 26.20 2.41
C ASP A 140 6.45 24.73 2.06
N PHE A 141 7.71 24.30 1.96
CA PHE A 141 8.07 22.89 1.74
C PHE A 141 7.48 21.99 2.84
N LEU A 142 7.70 22.35 4.10
CA LEU A 142 7.28 21.54 5.25
C LEU A 142 5.75 21.39 5.33
N TYR A 143 5.01 22.49 5.14
CA TYR A 143 3.54 22.48 5.19
C TYR A 143 2.92 21.73 3.99
N LEU A 144 3.52 21.81 2.80
CA LEU A 144 3.09 20.97 1.66
C LEU A 144 3.39 19.49 1.93
N ASN A 145 4.53 19.19 2.55
CA ASN A 145 4.94 17.81 2.84
C ASN A 145 4.04 17.13 3.88
N ILE A 146 3.64 17.82 4.96
CA ILE A 146 2.72 17.26 5.96
C ILE A 146 1.33 17.01 5.37
N VAL A 147 0.78 17.91 4.54
CA VAL A 147 -0.53 17.71 3.89
C VAL A 147 -0.50 16.46 3.01
N GLY A 148 0.55 16.32 2.18
CA GLY A 148 0.74 15.12 1.38
C GLY A 148 0.86 13.86 2.24
N ASN A 149 1.74 13.87 3.25
CA ASN A 149 1.97 12.71 4.11
C ASN A 149 0.73 12.29 4.89
N CYS A 150 -0.12 13.23 5.34
CA CYS A 150 -1.41 12.91 5.95
C CYS A 150 -2.36 12.21 4.96
N CYS A 151 -2.43 12.69 3.71
CA CYS A 151 -3.23 12.05 2.66
C CYS A 151 -2.71 10.63 2.37
N TYR A 152 -1.40 10.47 2.28
CA TYR A 152 -0.74 9.17 2.06
C TYR A 152 -0.96 8.19 3.21
N ALA A 153 -0.81 8.66 4.46
CA ALA A 153 -1.05 7.84 5.64
C ALA A 153 -2.52 7.41 5.71
N THR A 154 -3.46 8.32 5.46
CA THR A 154 -4.90 7.99 5.43
C THR A 154 -5.19 6.94 4.35
N PHE A 155 -4.66 7.10 3.13
CA PHE A 155 -4.79 6.12 2.06
C PHE A 155 -4.31 4.73 2.48
N ASN A 156 -3.06 4.62 2.95
CA ASN A 156 -2.46 3.34 3.29
C ASN A 156 -3.13 2.70 4.51
N VAL A 157 -3.38 3.46 5.57
CA VAL A 157 -4.01 2.94 6.80
C VAL A 157 -5.43 2.47 6.52
N VAL A 158 -6.25 3.27 5.83
CA VAL A 158 -7.66 2.90 5.60
C VAL A 158 -7.76 1.72 4.64
N LEU A 159 -7.01 1.70 3.53
CA LEU A 159 -7.05 0.59 2.57
C LEU A 159 -6.48 -0.71 3.16
N PHE A 160 -5.55 -0.63 4.11
CA PHE A 160 -4.98 -1.79 4.79
C PHE A 160 -5.85 -2.30 5.96
N ALA A 161 -6.42 -1.41 6.76
CA ALA A 161 -7.11 -1.78 7.99
C ALA A 161 -8.63 -2.01 7.82
N SER A 162 -9.26 -1.37 6.83
CA SER A 162 -10.71 -1.47 6.64
C SER A 162 -11.09 -2.59 5.68
N ALA A 163 -11.63 -3.69 6.21
CA ALA A 163 -12.20 -4.78 5.41
C ALA A 163 -13.29 -4.31 4.41
N PHE A 164 -14.05 -3.27 4.75
CA PHE A 164 -15.07 -2.70 3.86
C PHE A 164 -14.45 -2.08 2.59
N VAL A 165 -13.54 -1.11 2.75
CA VAL A 165 -12.82 -0.49 1.62
C VAL A 165 -11.99 -1.51 0.84
N GLU A 166 -11.37 -2.46 1.53
CA GLU A 166 -10.64 -3.55 0.90
C GLU A 166 -11.55 -4.43 0.03
N ALA A 167 -12.75 -4.79 0.51
CA ALA A 167 -13.74 -5.51 -0.28
C ALA A 167 -14.17 -4.70 -1.51
N GLU A 168 -14.30 -3.38 -1.37
CA GLU A 168 -14.62 -2.48 -2.47
C GLU A 168 -13.51 -2.46 -3.55
N TYR A 169 -12.25 -2.41 -3.11
CA TYR A 169 -11.07 -2.54 -3.99
C TYR A 169 -11.07 -3.86 -4.73
N PHE A 170 -11.38 -4.96 -4.05
CA PHE A 170 -11.44 -6.26 -4.68
C PHE A 170 -12.64 -6.46 -5.60
N ARG A 171 -13.77 -5.78 -5.36
CA ARG A 171 -14.89 -5.76 -6.30
C ARG A 171 -14.48 -5.11 -7.63
N ARG A 172 -13.65 -4.06 -7.58
CA ARG A 172 -13.12 -3.37 -8.76
C ARG A 172 -11.94 -4.09 -9.40
N HIS A 173 -11.13 -4.78 -8.59
CA HIS A 173 -9.97 -5.55 -9.01
C HIS A 173 -10.10 -7.00 -8.51
N PRO A 174 -10.95 -7.82 -9.17
CA PRO A 174 -11.28 -9.17 -8.71
C PRO A 174 -10.05 -10.06 -8.50
N PHE A 175 -9.04 -9.91 -9.35
CA PHE A 175 -7.77 -10.64 -9.30
C PHE A 175 -6.60 -9.80 -8.73
N GLY A 176 -6.88 -8.62 -8.17
CA GLY A 176 -5.90 -7.77 -7.52
C GLY A 176 -5.53 -8.29 -6.13
N LEU A 177 -4.28 -8.09 -5.72
CA LEU A 177 -3.90 -8.18 -4.31
C LEU A 177 -4.01 -6.80 -3.70
N ASN A 178 -4.15 -6.71 -2.38
CA ASN A 178 -4.11 -5.42 -1.71
C ASN A 178 -2.77 -4.74 -2.09
N PRO A 179 -2.79 -3.55 -2.72
CA PRO A 179 -1.57 -2.91 -3.19
C PRO A 179 -0.74 -2.36 -2.04
N VAL A 180 -1.35 -2.19 -0.86
CA VAL A 180 -0.69 -1.65 0.34
C VAL A 180 -0.11 -2.80 1.14
N VAL A 181 1.19 -2.72 1.40
CA VAL A 181 1.92 -3.66 2.26
C VAL A 181 2.22 -3.04 3.63
N PRO A 182 2.46 -3.85 4.69
CA PRO A 182 2.63 -3.33 6.05
C PRO A 182 3.75 -2.28 6.20
N ASN A 183 4.82 -2.38 5.42
CA ASN A 183 5.91 -1.40 5.42
C ASN A 183 5.46 -0.03 4.88
N ASP A 184 4.53 0.02 3.92
CA ASP A 184 3.97 1.28 3.41
C ASP A 184 3.19 2.01 4.50
N VAL A 185 2.37 1.27 5.27
CA VAL A 185 1.62 1.81 6.41
C VAL A 185 2.56 2.34 7.47
N GLY A 186 3.55 1.54 7.86
CA GLY A 186 4.56 1.92 8.87
C GLY A 186 5.32 3.18 8.47
N TYR A 187 5.80 3.25 7.24
CA TYR A 187 6.49 4.44 6.72
C TYR A 187 5.55 5.66 6.66
N ALA A 188 4.33 5.50 6.15
CA ALA A 188 3.42 6.63 5.99
C ALA A 188 3.08 7.31 7.33
N VAL A 189 2.82 6.52 8.38
CA VAL A 189 2.57 7.02 9.74
C VAL A 189 3.84 7.65 10.31
N HIS A 190 5.00 7.01 10.11
CA HIS A 190 6.29 7.56 10.55
C HIS A 190 6.60 8.92 9.90
N ALA A 191 6.35 9.06 8.60
CA ALA A 191 6.58 10.30 7.87
C ALA A 191 5.70 11.45 8.39
N VAL A 192 4.44 11.18 8.76
CA VAL A 192 3.58 12.17 9.42
C VAL A 192 4.21 12.60 10.75
N PHE A 193 4.62 11.64 11.58
CA PHE A 193 5.28 11.93 12.86
C PHE A 193 6.56 12.77 12.69
N GLY A 194 7.44 12.40 11.76
CA GLY A 194 8.67 13.14 11.47
C GLY A 194 8.39 14.59 11.04
N ASN A 195 7.35 14.81 10.23
CA ASN A 195 6.96 16.16 9.84
C ASN A 195 6.35 16.96 11.00
N LEU A 196 5.58 16.33 11.89
CA LEU A 196 5.08 16.99 13.12
C LEU A 196 6.23 17.41 14.04
N VAL A 197 7.27 16.58 14.18
CA VAL A 197 8.48 16.93 14.93
C VAL A 197 9.17 18.15 14.33
N LEU A 198 9.33 18.20 13.00
CA LEU A 198 9.90 19.37 12.32
C LEU A 198 9.03 20.62 12.50
N ILE A 199 7.71 20.49 12.41
CA ILE A 199 6.78 21.60 12.67
C ILE A 199 6.95 22.10 14.11
N ALA A 200 7.03 21.21 15.10
CA ALA A 200 7.30 21.60 16.48
C ALA A 200 8.64 22.32 16.63
N GLN A 201 9.70 21.86 15.96
CA GLN A 201 10.98 22.56 15.93
C GLN A 201 10.89 23.95 15.30
N CYS A 202 10.04 24.16 14.30
CA CYS A 202 9.81 25.47 13.71
C CYS A 202 9.19 26.48 14.69
N TRP A 203 8.48 26.01 15.71
CA TRP A 203 7.89 26.86 16.75
C TRP A 203 8.87 27.14 17.89
N LEU A 204 9.81 26.23 18.15
CA LEU A 204 10.78 26.32 19.25
C LEU A 204 12.07 27.04 18.87
N TYR A 205 12.50 26.94 17.61
CA TYR A 205 13.80 27.43 17.15
C TYR A 205 13.69 28.70 16.32
N GLN A 206 14.81 29.43 16.22
CA GLN A 206 14.87 30.66 15.45
C GLN A 206 14.58 30.38 13.96
N SER A 207 13.56 31.05 13.43
CA SER A 207 13.09 30.90 12.05
C SER A 207 13.58 31.98 11.10
N GLY A 208 14.17 33.07 11.62
CA GLY A 208 14.70 34.17 10.79
C GLY A 208 13.63 34.91 9.98
N GLY A 209 12.38 34.94 10.46
CA GLY A 209 11.26 35.57 9.76
C GLY A 209 10.66 34.72 8.64
N ASN A 210 11.03 33.44 8.57
CA ASN A 210 10.43 32.50 7.62
C ASN A 210 8.94 32.32 7.89
N VAL A 211 8.12 32.46 6.86
CA VAL A 211 6.67 32.37 6.92
C VAL A 211 6.15 31.58 5.73
N VAL A 212 4.97 30.98 5.88
CA VAL A 212 4.30 30.31 4.77
C VAL A 212 3.79 31.39 3.79
N SER A 213 4.14 31.26 2.52
CA SER A 213 3.75 32.19 1.46
C SER A 213 2.25 32.15 1.19
N THR A 214 1.68 33.27 0.75
CA THR A 214 0.26 33.36 0.43
C THR A 214 -0.14 32.38 -0.67
N ALA A 215 0.72 32.15 -1.66
CA ALA A 215 0.49 31.18 -2.72
C ALA A 215 0.34 29.75 -2.17
N VAL A 216 1.22 29.34 -1.25
CA VAL A 216 1.16 28.01 -0.63
C VAL A 216 -0.03 27.89 0.32
N LYS A 217 -0.37 28.95 1.07
CA LYS A 217 -1.61 28.97 1.88
C LYS A 217 -2.86 28.77 1.03
N LEU A 218 -2.97 29.48 -0.10
CA LEU A 218 -4.09 29.32 -1.03
C LEU A 218 -4.14 27.90 -1.62
N LEU A 219 -2.99 27.34 -1.97
CA LEU A 219 -2.90 25.99 -2.51
C LEU A 219 -3.29 24.92 -1.48
N ILE A 220 -2.79 25.03 -0.24
CA ILE A 220 -3.19 24.15 0.86
C ILE A 220 -4.69 24.29 1.14
N SER A 221 -5.22 25.51 1.14
CA SER A 221 -6.66 25.74 1.29
C SER A 221 -7.45 25.06 0.17
N GLY A 222 -6.94 25.07 -1.06
CA GLY A 222 -7.53 24.35 -2.19
C GLY A 222 -7.54 22.84 -1.97
N TYR A 223 -6.41 22.25 -1.54
CA TYR A 223 -6.37 20.82 -1.21
C TYR A 223 -7.33 20.46 -0.08
N VAL A 224 -7.36 21.24 1.01
CA VAL A 224 -8.28 21.01 2.14
C VAL A 224 -9.73 21.09 1.68
N MET A 225 -10.07 22.06 0.84
CA MET A 225 -11.41 22.19 0.26
C MET A 225 -11.78 20.97 -0.59
N VAL A 226 -10.90 20.54 -1.50
CA VAL A 226 -11.10 19.35 -2.33
C VAL A 226 -11.33 18.12 -1.44
N VAL A 227 -10.46 17.89 -0.46
CA VAL A 227 -10.60 16.77 0.48
C VAL A 227 -11.91 16.85 1.26
N ALA A 228 -12.30 18.03 1.76
CA ALA A 228 -13.53 18.21 2.51
C ALA A 228 -14.79 17.95 1.67
N VAL A 229 -14.82 18.45 0.43
CA VAL A 229 -15.94 18.24 -0.51
C VAL A 229 -16.10 16.76 -0.82
N PHE A 230 -15.03 16.09 -1.24
CA PHE A 230 -15.10 14.67 -1.60
C PHE A 230 -15.32 13.75 -0.40
N CYS A 231 -14.80 14.10 0.77
CA CYS A 231 -15.13 13.41 2.02
C CYS A 231 -16.64 13.52 2.31
N THR A 232 -17.21 14.72 2.20
CA THR A 232 -18.65 14.94 2.40
C THR A 232 -19.48 14.13 1.41
N LEU A 233 -19.13 14.13 0.12
CA LEU A 233 -19.80 13.32 -0.91
C LEU A 233 -19.76 11.81 -0.61
N THR A 234 -18.66 11.34 -0.01
CA THR A 234 -18.52 9.94 0.41
C THR A 234 -19.41 9.63 1.60
N ILE A 235 -19.48 10.53 2.59
CA ILE A 235 -20.33 10.37 3.77
C ILE A 235 -21.82 10.31 3.39
N VAL A 236 -22.25 11.16 2.46
CA VAL A 236 -23.64 11.14 1.93
C VAL A 236 -23.91 10.03 0.92
N GLN A 237 -23.00 9.06 0.80
CA GLN A 237 -23.13 7.86 -0.07
C GLN A 237 -23.29 8.18 -1.56
N GLN A 238 -22.85 9.37 -2.01
CA GLN A 238 -22.83 9.73 -3.43
C GLN A 238 -21.55 9.25 -4.13
N MET A 239 -20.55 8.86 -3.34
CA MET A 239 -19.29 8.35 -3.83
C MET A 239 -18.82 7.20 -2.94
N HIS A 240 -18.13 6.25 -3.55
CA HIS A 240 -17.51 5.15 -2.84
C HIS A 240 -16.28 5.59 -2.04
N TRP A 241 -15.96 4.86 -0.96
CA TRP A 241 -14.82 5.19 -0.11
C TRP A 241 -13.49 5.00 -0.83
N LEU A 242 -13.39 4.02 -1.71
CA LEU A 242 -12.18 3.79 -2.50
C LEU A 242 -11.87 4.96 -3.44
N ASP A 243 -12.89 5.60 -4.03
CA ASP A 243 -12.73 6.74 -4.92
C ASP A 243 -12.21 7.96 -4.16
N PHE A 244 -12.71 8.18 -2.93
CA PHE A 244 -12.15 9.18 -2.02
C PHE A 244 -10.68 8.92 -1.70
N LEU A 245 -10.31 7.67 -1.41
CA LEU A 245 -8.92 7.31 -1.17
C LEU A 245 -8.04 7.61 -2.40
N TYR A 246 -8.49 7.32 -3.62
CA TYR A 246 -7.75 7.70 -4.82
C TYR A 246 -7.56 9.21 -4.95
N ILE A 247 -8.54 10.03 -4.57
CA ILE A 247 -8.39 11.49 -4.53
C ILE A 247 -7.29 11.90 -3.54
N LEU A 248 -7.22 11.29 -2.36
CA LEU A 248 -6.11 11.51 -1.41
C LEU A 248 -4.76 11.15 -2.03
N SER A 249 -4.69 10.05 -2.80
CA SER A 249 -3.48 9.65 -3.50
C SER A 249 -3.04 10.68 -4.55
N TYR A 250 -3.99 11.30 -5.26
CA TYR A 250 -3.70 12.37 -6.23
C TYR A 250 -3.24 13.66 -5.54
N VAL A 251 -3.81 14.02 -4.39
CA VAL A 251 -3.33 15.14 -3.57
C VAL A 251 -1.90 14.89 -3.09
N LYS A 252 -1.60 13.67 -2.62
CA LYS A 252 -0.22 13.26 -2.27
C LYS A 252 0.73 13.39 -3.47
N LEU A 253 0.34 12.88 -4.63
CA LEU A 253 1.17 12.96 -5.83
C LEU A 253 1.44 14.42 -6.21
N SER A 254 0.40 15.26 -6.20
CA SER A 254 0.49 16.68 -6.51
C SER A 254 1.43 17.41 -5.54
N THR A 255 1.25 17.24 -4.23
CA THR A 255 2.12 17.84 -3.20
C THR A 255 3.58 17.41 -3.34
N ASN A 256 3.84 16.13 -3.64
CA ASN A 256 5.21 15.63 -3.88
C ASN A 256 5.88 16.30 -5.09
N LEU A 257 5.13 16.60 -6.15
CA LEU A 257 5.67 17.25 -7.35
C LEU A 257 6.09 18.71 -7.08
N ILE A 258 5.32 19.43 -6.28
CA ILE A 258 5.48 20.88 -6.10
C ILE A 258 6.29 21.27 -4.86
N LYS A 259 6.34 20.43 -3.82
CA LYS A 259 6.87 20.82 -2.49
C LYS A 259 8.29 21.35 -2.53
N TYR A 260 9.11 20.88 -3.46
CA TYR A 260 10.51 21.29 -3.59
C TYR A 260 10.70 22.66 -4.24
N ILE A 261 9.72 23.17 -4.99
CA ILE A 261 9.83 24.46 -5.68
C ILE A 261 10.13 25.60 -4.69
N PRO A 262 9.36 25.77 -3.59
CA PRO A 262 9.68 26.78 -2.57
C PRO A 262 11.07 26.62 -1.94
N GLN A 263 11.51 25.38 -1.68
CA GLN A 263 12.82 25.12 -1.08
C GLN A 263 13.97 25.49 -2.02
N VAL A 264 13.87 25.13 -3.29
CA VAL A 264 14.86 25.48 -4.32
C VAL A 264 14.93 26.99 -4.49
N PHE A 265 13.78 27.67 -4.54
CA PHE A 265 13.73 29.12 -4.63
C PHE A 265 14.36 29.82 -3.42
N MET A 266 14.05 29.36 -2.20
CA MET A 266 14.66 29.87 -0.97
C MET A 266 16.19 29.70 -0.96
N ASN A 267 16.68 28.52 -1.38
CA ASN A 267 18.13 28.27 -1.50
C ASN A 267 18.77 29.19 -2.54
N TYR A 268 18.10 29.41 -3.68
CA TYR A 268 18.57 30.33 -4.72
C TYR A 268 18.64 31.78 -4.25
N GLN A 269 17.67 32.24 -3.46
CA GLN A 269 17.68 33.60 -2.90
C GLN A 269 18.79 33.78 -1.85
N ARG A 270 18.95 32.80 -0.95
CA ARG A 270 19.97 32.83 0.12
C ARG A 270 21.38 32.59 -0.40
N LYS A 271 21.55 32.07 -1.61
CA LYS A 271 22.82 31.57 -2.16
C LYS A 271 23.52 30.57 -1.22
N SER A 272 22.73 29.84 -0.43
CA SER A 272 23.20 28.91 0.60
C SER A 272 22.18 27.80 0.82
N THR A 273 22.67 26.57 0.96
CA THR A 273 21.89 25.39 1.38
C THR A 273 22.01 25.12 2.88
N GLU A 274 22.68 26.00 3.63
CA GLU A 274 22.89 25.83 5.06
C GLU A 274 21.54 25.83 5.80
N GLY A 275 21.33 24.80 6.61
CA GLY A 275 20.09 24.53 7.34
C GLY A 275 19.13 23.57 6.66
N PHE A 276 19.41 23.19 5.42
CA PHE A 276 18.71 22.13 4.71
C PHE A 276 19.60 20.89 4.60
N ALA A 277 19.19 19.78 5.20
CA ALA A 277 19.99 18.56 5.26
C ALA A 277 20.06 17.90 3.88
N ILE A 278 21.19 18.06 3.18
CA ILE A 278 21.44 17.44 1.87
C ILE A 278 21.39 15.91 1.97
N SER A 279 21.91 15.34 3.06
CA SER A 279 21.86 13.90 3.34
C SER A 279 20.43 13.34 3.32
N ASN A 280 19.47 14.12 3.82
CA ASN A 280 18.06 13.74 3.75
C ASN A 280 17.60 13.61 2.29
N ARG A 281 17.98 14.54 1.42
CA ARG A 281 17.61 14.50 0.00
C ARG A 281 18.27 13.38 -0.79
N LEU A 282 19.51 13.05 -0.47
CA LEU A 282 20.21 11.91 -1.07
C LEU A 282 19.52 10.59 -0.70
N LEU A 283 19.04 10.47 0.54
CA LEU A 283 18.28 9.30 0.99
C LEU A 283 16.88 9.23 0.37
N ASP A 284 16.23 10.38 0.14
CA ASP A 284 14.98 10.48 -0.61
C ASP A 284 15.14 10.06 -2.09
N MET A 285 16.32 10.22 -2.69
CA MET A 285 16.61 9.73 -4.04
C MET A 285 17.02 8.25 -4.06
N ALA A 286 17.62 7.76 -2.98
CA ALA A 286 18.09 6.38 -2.87
C ALA A 286 16.94 5.39 -2.62
N GLY A 287 15.89 5.84 -1.91
CA GLY A 287 14.64 5.12 -1.76
C GLY A 287 13.66 5.43 -2.87
#